data_AF-X1KQH1-F1
#
_entry.id   AF-X1KQH1-F1
#
_cell.length_a   1.000
_cell.length_b   1.000
_cell.length_c   1.000
_cell.angle_alpha   90.00
_cell.angle_beta   90.00
_cell.angle_gamma   90.00
#
_symmetry.space_group_name_H-M   'P 1'
#
loop_
_entity.id
_entity.type
_entity.pdbx_description
1 polymer ?
#
loop_
_entity_poly.entity_id
_entity_poly.type
_entity_poly.pdbx_seq_one_letter_code
_entity_poly.pdbx_strand_id
1 'polypeptide(L)'
;MKMARVWAMPTSDTFDCPPIGTLVKRFLGQSKVSIDPFARNKRWATYTNDLNPKTAAEYHMDVYAFLQMLLEKGIISDLLIFDPPYSPRQVKECYDSVGLKMGLEGGQRTHGWTKEKDTGNELLEVGGHVLSFGWNSQGMGKGRGFVTEEILL
;
A
#
# COMPACT_ATOMS: atom_id res chain seq x y z
N MET A 1 -3.58 5.93 20.95
CA MET A 1 -3.81 4.74 20.11
C MET A 1 -5.24 4.25 20.33
N LYS A 2 -6.05 4.20 19.27
CA LYS A 2 -7.40 3.65 19.23
C LYS A 2 -7.33 2.23 18.66
N MET A 3 -8.06 1.28 19.25
CA MET A 3 -8.14 -0.08 18.75
C MET A 3 -9.60 -0.52 18.70
N ALA A 4 -10.01 -1.11 17.58
CA ALA A 4 -11.36 -1.61 17.38
C ALA A 4 -11.31 -2.99 16.69
N ARG A 5 -12.25 -3.86 17.06
CA ARG A 5 -12.53 -5.09 16.33
C ARG A 5 -13.93 -5.02 15.75
N VAL A 6 -14.07 -5.19 14.45
CA VAL A 6 -15.35 -5.08 13.75
C VAL A 6 -15.53 -6.32 12.89
N TRP A 7 -16.64 -7.02 13.09
CA TRP A 7 -16.95 -8.20 12.27
C TRP A 7 -17.36 -7.78 10.85
N ALA A 8 -16.81 -8.46 9.85
CA ALA A 8 -17.22 -8.38 8.46
C ALA A 8 -16.91 -9.69 7.73
N MET A 9 -17.62 -9.94 6.63
CA MET A 9 -17.30 -11.05 5.74
C MET A 9 -16.03 -10.75 4.93
N PRO A 10 -15.15 -11.74 4.70
CA PRO A 10 -13.96 -11.55 3.90
C PRO A 10 -14.31 -11.27 2.43
N THR A 11 -13.49 -10.45 1.79
CA THR A 11 -13.60 -10.09 0.38
C THR A 11 -12.30 -10.42 -0.36
N SER A 12 -12.37 -10.63 -1.68
CA SER A 12 -11.17 -10.83 -2.50
C SER A 12 -10.34 -9.54 -2.66
N ASP A 13 -11.01 -8.39 -2.57
CA ASP A 13 -10.39 -7.07 -2.63
C ASP A 13 -10.51 -6.42 -1.25
N THR A 14 -9.37 -6.06 -0.66
CA THR A 14 -9.24 -5.60 0.74
C THR A 14 -10.20 -4.47 1.07
N PHE A 15 -10.35 -3.50 0.16
CA PHE A 15 -11.16 -2.31 0.41
C PHE A 15 -12.66 -2.48 0.14
N ASP A 16 -13.08 -3.64 -0.36
CA ASP A 16 -14.50 -3.99 -0.44
C ASP A 16 -15.05 -4.56 0.87
N CYS A 17 -14.18 -4.94 1.81
CA CYS A 17 -14.57 -5.22 3.18
C CYS A 17 -15.07 -3.91 3.82
N PRO A 18 -16.35 -3.80 4.23
CA PRO A 18 -16.95 -2.50 4.57
C PRO A 18 -16.24 -1.72 5.69
N PRO A 19 -15.80 -2.34 6.81
CA PRO A 19 -15.05 -1.62 7.83
C PRO A 19 -13.72 -1.05 7.31
N ILE A 20 -13.01 -1.83 6.48
CA ILE A 20 -11.73 -1.43 5.90
C ILE A 20 -11.93 -0.30 4.88
N GLY A 21 -12.87 -0.47 3.94
CA GLY A 21 -13.19 0.55 2.95
C GLY A 21 -13.66 1.86 3.59
N THR A 22 -14.42 1.80 4.68
CA THR A 22 -14.84 2.98 5.44
C THR A 22 -13.65 3.70 6.08
N LEU A 23 -12.72 2.94 6.67
CA LEU A 23 -11.48 3.50 7.23
C LEU A 23 -10.67 4.22 6.16
N VAL A 24 -10.42 3.56 5.03
CA VAL A 24 -9.62 4.09 3.91
C VAL A 24 -10.25 5.37 3.35
N LYS A 25 -11.57 5.34 3.07
CA LYS A 25 -12.30 6.51 2.57
C LYS A 25 -12.28 7.70 3.52
N ARG A 26 -12.26 7.47 4.84
CA ARG A 26 -12.19 8.56 5.84
C ARG A 26 -10.88 9.34 5.73
N PHE A 27 -9.75 8.66 5.57
CA PHE A 27 -8.45 9.31 5.38
C PHE A 27 -8.32 9.93 3.99
N LEU A 28 -8.78 9.23 2.95
CA LEU A 28 -8.81 9.78 1.59
C LEU A 28 -9.63 11.08 1.49
N GLY A 29 -10.76 11.17 2.18
CA GLY A 29 -11.60 12.37 2.19
C GLY A 29 -10.94 13.60 2.85
N GLN A 30 -9.83 13.41 3.56
CA GLN A 30 -9.04 14.48 4.19
C GLN A 30 -7.71 14.74 3.46
N SER A 31 -7.30 13.81 2.60
CA SER A 31 -6.05 13.86 1.85
C SER A 31 -6.18 14.77 0.63
N LYS A 32 -5.13 15.57 0.37
CA LYS A 32 -4.95 16.34 -0.86
C LYS A 32 -4.20 15.54 -1.90
N VAL A 33 -3.17 14.80 -1.47
CA VAL A 33 -2.33 13.99 -2.35
C VAL A 33 -2.11 12.62 -1.70
N SER A 34 -2.71 11.60 -2.30
CA SER A 34 -2.63 10.22 -1.81
C SER A 34 -1.96 9.29 -2.81
N ILE A 35 -1.23 8.30 -2.31
CA ILE A 35 -0.55 7.28 -3.11
C ILE A 35 -1.07 5.90 -2.70
N ASP A 36 -1.49 5.10 -3.67
CA ASP A 36 -1.82 3.69 -3.51
C ASP A 36 -1.03 2.84 -4.52
N PRO A 37 0.09 2.20 -4.10
CA PRO A 37 0.95 1.45 -5.00
C PRO A 37 0.40 0.06 -5.39
N PHE A 38 -0.68 -0.38 -4.74
CA PHE A 38 -1.29 -1.72 -4.87
C PHE A 38 -2.80 -1.62 -5.12
N ALA A 39 -3.21 -0.59 -5.87
CA ALA A 39 -4.59 -0.13 -5.97
C ALA A 39 -5.54 -1.12 -6.65
N ARG A 40 -5.02 -2.04 -7.48
CA ARG A 40 -5.81 -2.93 -8.35
C ARG A 40 -6.89 -2.13 -9.09
N ASN A 41 -8.15 -2.35 -8.75
CA ASN A 41 -9.29 -1.69 -9.40
C ASN A 41 -9.78 -0.42 -8.69
N LYS A 42 -9.14 0.01 -7.59
CA LYS A 42 -9.56 1.16 -6.80
C LYS A 42 -8.88 2.44 -7.30
N ARG A 43 -9.63 3.27 -8.03
CA ARG A 43 -9.21 4.62 -8.42
C ARG A 43 -9.52 5.65 -7.33
N TRP A 44 -9.14 5.35 -6.10
CA TRP A 44 -9.52 6.16 -4.93
C TRP A 44 -8.44 7.15 -4.51
N ALA A 45 -7.16 6.81 -4.71
CA ALA A 45 -6.03 7.68 -4.40
C ALA A 45 -5.66 8.59 -5.59
N THR A 46 -4.88 9.66 -5.33
CA THR A 46 -4.39 10.59 -6.35
C THR A 46 -3.47 9.89 -7.36
N TYR A 47 -2.56 9.04 -6.87
CA TYR A 47 -1.69 8.22 -7.71
C TYR A 47 -1.95 6.75 -7.40
N THR A 48 -2.30 5.97 -8.43
CA THR A 48 -2.63 4.55 -8.28
C THR A 48 -1.74 3.69 -9.17
N ASN A 49 -1.19 2.62 -8.61
CA ASN A 49 -0.40 1.64 -9.34
C ASN A 49 -0.91 0.23 -9.07
N ASP A 50 -0.75 -0.64 -10.06
CA ASP A 50 -0.88 -2.08 -9.88
C ASP A 50 -0.04 -2.79 -10.93
N LEU A 51 0.69 -3.83 -10.55
CA LEU A 51 1.56 -4.55 -11.48
C LEU A 51 0.79 -5.09 -12.71
N ASN A 52 -0.49 -5.44 -12.54
CA ASN A 52 -1.31 -6.01 -13.59
C ASN A 52 -1.96 -4.93 -14.47
N PRO A 53 -1.61 -4.84 -15.77
CA PRO A 53 -2.14 -3.85 -16.71
C PRO A 53 -3.62 -4.03 -17.05
N LYS A 54 -4.25 -5.11 -16.58
CA LYS A 54 -5.70 -5.35 -16.76
C LYS A 54 -6.54 -4.72 -15.66
N THR A 55 -5.93 -4.14 -14.64
CA THR A 55 -6.64 -3.49 -13.54
C THR A 55 -6.99 -2.05 -13.88
N ALA A 56 -7.77 -1.40 -13.02
CA ALA A 56 -8.15 -0.02 -13.24
C ALA A 56 -7.09 1.00 -12.78
N ALA A 57 -5.96 0.60 -12.17
CA ALA A 57 -4.91 1.54 -11.75
C ALA A 57 -4.39 2.41 -12.92
N GLU A 58 -3.85 3.58 -12.60
CA GLU A 58 -3.30 4.49 -13.62
C GLU A 58 -1.94 4.00 -14.14
N TYR A 59 -1.08 3.53 -13.23
CA TYR A 59 0.24 3.02 -13.56
C TYR A 59 0.29 1.50 -13.45
N HIS A 60 1.13 0.89 -14.28
CA HIS A 60 1.30 -0.56 -14.33
C HIS A 60 2.77 -0.96 -14.34
N MET A 61 3.44 -0.71 -13.21
CA MET A 61 4.85 -1.03 -13.06
C MET A 61 5.14 -1.65 -11.69
N ASP A 62 6.37 -2.14 -11.56
CA ASP A 62 6.90 -2.60 -10.30
C ASP A 62 6.76 -1.51 -9.22
N VAL A 63 6.28 -1.89 -8.03
CA VAL A 63 5.99 -0.92 -6.96
C VAL A 63 7.18 -0.04 -6.58
N TYR A 64 8.40 -0.57 -6.60
CA TYR A 64 9.59 0.22 -6.28
C TYR A 64 9.88 1.23 -7.40
N ALA A 65 9.77 0.80 -8.67
CA ALA A 65 9.91 1.70 -9.81
C ALA A 65 8.84 2.81 -9.79
N PHE A 66 7.61 2.47 -9.42
CA PHE A 66 6.52 3.44 -9.28
C PHE A 66 6.82 4.50 -8.22
N LEU A 67 7.24 4.09 -7.03
CA LEU A 67 7.58 5.03 -5.95
C LEU A 67 8.80 5.89 -6.32
N GLN A 68 9.83 5.32 -6.95
CA GLN A 68 11.00 6.07 -7.42
C GLN A 68 10.62 7.10 -8.49
N MET A 69 9.75 6.75 -9.45
CA MET A 69 9.24 7.69 -10.45
C MET A 69 8.51 8.88 -9.79
N LEU A 70 7.71 8.65 -8.75
CA LEU A 70 7.04 9.74 -8.02
C LEU A 70 8.06 10.63 -7.29
N LEU A 71 9.11 10.03 -6.74
CA LEU A 71 10.18 10.76 -6.05
C LEU A 71 10.96 11.65 -7.02
N GLU A 72 11.31 11.14 -8.20
CA GLU A 72 11.94 11.90 -9.28
C GLU A 72 11.08 13.06 -9.79
N LYS A 73 9.74 12.90 -9.75
CA LYS A 73 8.77 13.96 -10.06
C LYS A 73 8.59 14.99 -8.94
N GLY A 74 9.24 14.81 -7.79
CA GLY A 74 9.13 15.70 -6.63
C GLY A 74 7.74 15.67 -5.97
N ILE A 75 7.03 14.55 -6.08
CA ILE A 75 5.72 14.39 -5.46
C ILE A 75 5.88 14.24 -3.95
N ILE A 76 5.07 14.98 -3.20
CA ILE A 76 4.92 14.84 -1.75
C ILE A 76 3.45 14.57 -1.46
N SER A 77 3.20 13.51 -0.69
CA SER A 77 1.87 13.02 -0.33
C SER A 77 1.58 13.25 1.16
N ASP A 78 0.31 13.38 1.50
CA ASP A 78 -0.18 13.42 2.88
C ASP A 78 -0.80 12.08 3.33
N LEU A 79 -0.95 11.14 2.40
CA LEU A 79 -1.49 9.81 2.65
C LEU A 79 -0.83 8.76 1.75
N LEU A 80 -0.29 7.71 2.37
CA LEU A 80 0.17 6.50 1.68
C LEU A 80 -0.67 5.29 2.11
N ILE A 81 -1.26 4.60 1.15
CA ILE A 81 -1.98 3.34 1.34
C ILE A 81 -1.02 2.21 1.00
N PHE A 82 -0.76 1.33 1.96
CA PHE A 82 0.21 0.26 1.83
C PHE A 82 -0.44 -1.11 2.06
N ASP A 83 -1.01 -1.66 0.98
CA ASP A 83 -1.66 -2.98 0.95
C ASP A 83 -0.90 -3.98 0.05
N PRO A 84 0.34 -4.35 0.39
CA PRO A 84 1.13 -5.27 -0.44
C PRO A 84 0.59 -6.70 -0.33
N PRO A 85 0.90 -7.59 -1.29
CA PRO A 85 0.68 -9.01 -1.11
C PRO A 85 1.41 -9.55 0.12
N TYR A 86 0.71 -10.32 0.96
CA TYR A 86 1.17 -10.66 2.31
C TYR A 86 2.05 -11.92 2.40
N SER A 87 2.37 -12.56 1.27
CA SER A 87 3.23 -13.75 1.25
C SER A 87 4.07 -13.83 -0.03
N PRO A 88 5.24 -14.51 0.03
CA PRO A 88 6.03 -14.82 -1.16
C PRO A 88 5.21 -15.47 -2.28
N ARG A 89 4.27 -16.34 -1.88
CA ARG A 89 3.35 -17.01 -2.81
C ARG A 89 2.46 -16.01 -3.55
N GLN A 90 1.80 -15.10 -2.83
CA GLN A 90 0.93 -14.10 -3.46
C GLN A 90 1.72 -13.17 -4.37
N VAL A 91 2.92 -12.75 -3.96
CA VAL A 91 3.79 -11.95 -4.84
C VAL A 91 4.13 -12.73 -6.10
N LYS A 92 4.53 -14.00 -5.99
CA LYS A 92 4.78 -14.84 -7.16
C LYS A 92 3.56 -14.93 -8.08
N GLU A 93 2.37 -15.16 -7.52
CA GLU A 93 1.11 -15.20 -8.27
C GLU A 93 0.84 -13.88 -9.01
N CYS A 94 1.12 -12.72 -8.39
CA CYS A 94 1.02 -11.41 -9.04
C CYS A 94 1.98 -11.30 -10.24
N TYR A 95 3.26 -11.64 -10.10
CA TYR A 95 4.24 -11.56 -11.20
C TYR A 95 3.93 -12.57 -12.32
N ASP A 96 3.61 -13.81 -11.97
CA ASP A 96 3.28 -14.85 -12.95
C ASP A 96 2.03 -14.44 -13.77
N SER A 97 1.05 -13.77 -13.15
CA SER A 97 -0.19 -13.32 -13.82
C SER A 97 0.05 -12.29 -14.95
N VAL A 98 1.18 -11.59 -14.91
CA VAL A 98 1.59 -10.60 -15.91
C VAL A 98 2.71 -11.11 -16.82
N GLY A 99 3.05 -12.40 -16.73
CA GLY A 99 4.10 -13.02 -17.52
C GLY A 99 5.52 -12.64 -17.10
N LEU A 100 5.69 -12.07 -15.90
CA LEU A 100 7.00 -11.75 -15.34
C LEU A 100 7.46 -12.88 -14.41
N LYS A 101 8.75 -13.23 -14.45
CA LYS A 101 9.32 -14.18 -13.49
C LYS A 101 9.86 -13.43 -12.27
N MET A 102 9.41 -13.85 -11.10
CA MET A 102 9.97 -13.38 -9.83
C MET A 102 11.42 -13.89 -9.68
N GLY A 103 12.38 -12.97 -9.67
CA GLY A 103 13.78 -13.28 -9.36
C GLY A 103 14.00 -13.62 -7.88
N LEU A 104 15.19 -14.14 -7.54
CA LEU A 104 15.59 -14.47 -6.15
C LEU A 104 15.41 -13.29 -5.18
N GLU A 105 15.70 -12.06 -5.63
CA GLU A 105 15.51 -10.83 -4.85
C GLU A 105 14.04 -10.55 -4.53
N GLY A 106 13.12 -10.91 -5.44
CA GLY A 106 11.68 -10.78 -5.19
C GLY A 106 11.23 -11.63 -4.00
N GLY A 107 11.84 -12.80 -3.79
CA GLY A 107 11.52 -13.71 -2.68
C GLY A 107 11.87 -13.14 -1.30
N GLN A 108 12.93 -12.34 -1.21
CA GLN A 108 13.34 -11.67 0.03
C GLN A 108 12.57 -10.36 0.27
N ARG A 109 12.17 -9.68 -0.82
CA ARG A 109 11.38 -8.45 -0.81
C ARG A 109 10.09 -8.55 0.02
N THR A 110 9.47 -9.74 0.02
CA THR A 110 8.16 -9.97 0.65
C THR A 110 8.18 -10.00 2.18
N HIS A 111 9.36 -10.13 2.81
CA HIS A 111 9.44 -10.22 4.28
C HIS A 111 9.33 -8.87 4.99
N GLY A 112 9.46 -7.74 4.27
CA GLY A 112 9.43 -6.44 4.93
C GLY A 112 9.08 -5.25 4.06
N TRP A 113 9.15 -5.37 2.72
CA TRP A 113 8.98 -4.25 1.79
C TRP A 113 9.84 -3.04 2.18
N THR A 114 11.07 -3.30 2.65
CA THR A 114 11.91 -2.30 3.32
C THR A 114 12.20 -1.12 2.39
N LYS A 115 12.63 -1.39 1.15
CA LYS A 115 12.96 -0.36 0.16
C LYS A 115 11.74 0.48 -0.23
N GLU A 116 10.58 -0.16 -0.36
CA GLU A 116 9.32 0.50 -0.67
C GLU A 116 8.83 1.34 0.50
N LYS A 117 8.99 0.87 1.74
CA LYS A 117 8.67 1.65 2.94
C LYS A 117 9.63 2.83 3.11
N ASP A 118 10.90 2.67 2.79
CA ASP A 118 11.88 3.78 2.83
C ASP A 118 11.53 4.83 1.78
N THR A 119 11.31 4.41 0.54
CA THR A 119 10.92 5.34 -0.55
C THR A 119 9.56 5.98 -0.28
N GLY A 120 8.58 5.21 0.20
CA GLY A 120 7.27 5.70 0.57
C GLY A 120 7.30 6.70 1.74
N ASN A 121 8.27 6.55 2.65
CA ASN A 121 8.50 7.52 3.72
C ASN A 121 9.08 8.84 3.20
N GLU A 122 9.97 8.80 2.20
CA GLU A 122 10.49 10.02 1.56
C GLU A 122 9.41 10.77 0.76
N LEU A 123 8.42 10.06 0.25
CA LEU A 123 7.25 10.61 -0.44
C LEU A 123 6.17 11.16 0.50
N LEU A 124 6.33 11.03 1.81
CA LEU A 124 5.33 11.43 2.79
C LEU A 124 5.76 12.70 3.52
N GLU A 125 4.88 13.69 3.62
CA GLU A 125 5.14 14.87 4.42
C GLU A 125 5.19 14.57 5.92
N VAL A 126 5.84 15.45 6.69
CA VAL A 126 5.80 15.37 8.15
C VAL A 126 4.37 15.59 8.62
N GLY A 127 3.82 14.60 9.33
CA GLY A 127 2.42 14.60 9.76
C GLY A 127 1.47 13.88 8.80
N GLY A 128 1.96 13.39 7.66
CA GLY A 128 1.21 12.52 6.77
C GLY A 128 0.90 11.15 7.39
N HIS A 129 -0.09 10.47 6.85
CA HIS A 129 -0.59 9.19 7.37
C HIS A 129 -0.21 8.02 6.47
N VAL A 130 0.04 6.86 7.08
CA VAL A 130 0.18 5.58 6.35
C VAL A 130 -0.88 4.61 6.82
N LEU A 131 -1.67 4.09 5.88
CA LEU A 131 -2.59 2.98 6.12
C LEU A 131 -1.90 1.68 5.72
N SER A 132 -1.45 0.90 6.70
CA SER A 132 -0.77 -0.37 6.43
C SER A 132 -1.70 -1.56 6.67
N PHE A 133 -1.71 -2.48 5.71
CA PHE A 133 -2.49 -3.72 5.78
C PHE A 133 -1.55 -4.92 5.76
N GLY A 134 -1.82 -5.93 6.61
CA GLY A 134 -1.01 -7.14 6.69
C GLY A 134 -1.24 -7.96 7.97
N TRP A 135 -0.38 -8.96 8.19
CA TRP A 135 -0.50 -9.94 9.28
C TRP A 135 -0.18 -9.39 10.68
N ASN A 136 0.32 -8.17 10.79
CA ASN A 136 0.73 -7.56 12.06
C ASN A 136 0.51 -6.05 12.06
N SER A 137 0.62 -5.44 13.23
CA SER A 137 0.42 -4.01 13.45
C SER A 137 1.71 -3.18 13.38
N GLN A 138 2.79 -3.68 12.77
CA GLN A 138 4.08 -2.98 12.74
C GLN A 138 4.05 -1.73 11.82
N GLY A 139 3.26 -1.77 10.75
CA GLY A 139 3.17 -0.68 9.78
C GLY A 139 4.54 -0.29 9.20
N MET A 140 4.88 1.00 9.31
CA MET A 140 6.16 1.58 8.89
C MET A 140 7.30 1.40 9.92
N GLY A 141 6.95 1.10 11.17
CA GLY A 141 7.87 0.93 12.28
C GLY A 141 8.38 2.24 12.90
N LYS A 142 8.65 2.19 14.22
CA LYS A 142 9.13 3.35 14.99
C LYS A 142 10.48 3.91 14.52
N GLY A 143 11.32 3.07 13.89
CA GLY A 143 12.62 3.48 13.35
C GLY A 143 12.52 4.53 12.23
N ARG A 144 11.35 4.64 11.57
CA ARG A 144 11.04 5.69 10.58
C ARG A 144 10.30 6.90 11.18
N GLY A 145 10.20 6.99 12.50
CA GLY A 145 9.52 8.10 13.19
C GLY A 145 8.00 7.98 13.31
N PHE A 146 7.40 6.84 12.90
CA PHE A 146 5.95 6.65 12.97
C PHE A 146 5.45 6.27 14.35
N VAL A 147 4.23 6.73 14.65
CA VAL A 147 3.44 6.35 15.83
C VAL A 147 2.14 5.71 15.37
N THR A 148 1.74 4.61 16.01
CA THR A 148 0.48 3.95 15.71
C THR A 148 -0.70 4.69 16.33
N GLU A 149 -1.57 5.24 15.49
CA GLU A 149 -2.75 5.99 15.95
C GLU A 149 -4.00 5.12 16.06
N GLU A 150 -4.26 4.25 15.08
CA GLU A 150 -5.46 3.41 15.00
C GLU A 150 -5.13 1.98 14.53
N ILE A 151 -5.76 0.98 15.14
CA ILE A 151 -5.74 -0.42 14.72
C ILE A 151 -7.18 -0.90 14.54
N LEU A 152 -7.49 -1.47 13.38
CA LEU A 152 -8.75 -2.13 13.07
C LEU A 152 -8.50 -3.62 12.83
N LEU A 153 -9.23 -4.48 13.54
CA LEU A 153 -9.22 -5.94 13.41
C LEU A 153 -10.56 -6.49 12.92
#